data_AF-A0A0S1MIY9-F1
#
_entry.id   AF-A0A0S1MIY9-F1
#
_cell.length_a   1.000
_cell.length_b   1.000
_cell.length_c   1.000
_cell.angle_alpha   90.00
_cell.angle_beta   90.00
_cell.angle_gamma   90.00
#
_symmetry.space_group_name_H-M   'P 1'
#
loop_
_entity.id
_entity.type
_entity.pdbx_description
1 polymer ?
#
loop_
_entity_poly.entity_id
_entity_poly.type
_entity_poly.pdbx_seq_one_letter_code
_entity_poly.pdbx_strand_id
1 'polypeptide(L)'
;MKSVLPTQAIYISLFITAINLLMTFPPLFLIDRLGRRPLLLISSTMMALSSFILGHSINLGLAIPSSLAIVIFVAGFSLGLGPVPFVILSEVVPNHAISSVGSLGLAVNWASNFIVGLMFLPLRNWLNNIDGDGDVIILLLLVEGLKSFQLKKPQKKCV
;
A
#
# COMPACT_ATOMS: atom_id res chain seq x y z
N MET A 1 -6.79 -5.64 -31.38
CA MET A 1 -6.66 -5.42 -29.92
C MET A 1 -7.77 -4.47 -29.42
N LYS A 2 -9.05 -4.83 -29.67
CA LYS A 2 -10.24 -3.97 -29.43
C LYS A 2 -11.52 -4.76 -29.08
N SER A 3 -11.40 -5.97 -28.54
CA SER A 3 -12.57 -6.83 -28.26
C SER A 3 -12.47 -7.72 -27.02
N VAL A 4 -11.52 -7.47 -26.10
CA VAL A 4 -11.63 -8.00 -24.73
C VAL A 4 -12.33 -6.93 -23.92
N LEU A 5 -13.64 -6.84 -24.13
CA LEU A 5 -14.49 -5.88 -23.45
C LEU A 5 -14.39 -6.05 -21.91
N PRO A 6 -14.63 -4.95 -21.18
CA PRO A 6 -14.22 -4.68 -19.80
C PRO A 6 -14.92 -5.52 -18.73
N THR A 7 -15.71 -6.52 -19.11
CA THR A 7 -16.52 -7.31 -18.17
C THR A 7 -15.65 -8.03 -17.14
N GLN A 8 -14.51 -8.60 -17.56
CA GLN A 8 -13.59 -9.28 -16.64
C GLN A 8 -12.90 -8.30 -15.68
N ALA A 9 -12.53 -7.11 -16.16
CA ALA A 9 -11.94 -6.05 -15.31
C ALA A 9 -12.95 -5.51 -14.29
N ILE A 10 -14.23 -5.43 -14.67
CA ILE A 10 -15.33 -5.04 -13.78
C ILE A 10 -15.48 -6.08 -12.66
N TYR A 11 -15.49 -7.38 -12.99
CA TYR A 11 -15.57 -8.44 -11.96
C TYR A 11 -14.37 -8.42 -11.00
N ILE A 12 -13.16 -8.22 -11.51
CA ILE A 12 -11.94 -8.10 -10.68
C ILE A 12 -12.03 -6.87 -9.76
N SER A 13 -12.47 -5.72 -10.27
CA SER A 13 -12.60 -4.49 -9.48
C SER A 13 -13.69 -4.59 -8.40
N LEU A 14 -14.82 -5.24 -8.73
CA LEU A 14 -15.87 -5.57 -7.78
C LEU A 14 -15.35 -6.48 -6.67
N PHE A 15 -14.60 -7.52 -7.03
CA PHE A 15 -14.01 -8.46 -6.08
C PHE A 15 -13.01 -7.77 -5.15
N ILE A 16 -12.15 -6.89 -5.69
CA ILE A 16 -11.22 -6.08 -4.89
C ILE A 16 -11.97 -5.20 -3.88
N THR A 17 -13.04 -4.53 -4.33
CA THR A 17 -13.85 -3.66 -3.46
C THR A 17 -14.58 -4.46 -2.38
N ALA A 18 -15.11 -5.63 -2.72
CA ALA A 18 -15.75 -6.53 -1.77
C ALA A 18 -14.76 -7.03 -0.71
N ILE A 19 -13.55 -7.42 -1.11
CA ILE A 19 -12.50 -7.82 -0.17
C ILE A 19 -12.06 -6.64 0.69
N ASN A 20 -11.92 -5.44 0.13
CA ASN A 20 -11.57 -4.25 0.89
C ASN A 20 -12.59 -3.98 2.01
N LEU A 21 -13.88 -4.10 1.70
CA LEU A 21 -14.96 -4.00 2.68
C LEU A 21 -14.83 -5.08 3.77
N LEU A 22 -14.67 -6.35 3.39
CA LEU A 22 -14.53 -7.46 4.34
C LEU A 22 -13.27 -7.35 5.21
N MET A 23 -12.15 -6.91 4.64
CA MET A 23 -10.88 -6.75 5.33
C MET A 23 -10.81 -5.51 6.23
N THR A 24 -11.87 -4.69 6.26
CA THR A 24 -11.99 -3.57 7.19
C THR A 24 -12.48 -4.01 8.58
N PHE A 25 -13.06 -5.22 8.71
CA PHE A 25 -13.52 -5.76 10.00
C PHE A 25 -12.40 -6.31 10.90
N PRO A 26 -11.43 -7.11 10.42
CA PRO A 26 -10.38 -7.66 11.27
C PRO A 26 -9.59 -6.63 12.10
N PRO A 27 -9.25 -5.43 11.58
CA PRO A 27 -8.54 -4.39 12.33
C PRO A 27 -9.26 -3.96 13.61
N LEU A 28 -10.59 -4.00 13.63
CA LEU A 28 -11.37 -3.65 14.83
C LEU A 28 -10.96 -4.50 16.04
N PHE A 29 -10.70 -5.79 15.82
CA PHE A 29 -10.26 -6.70 16.88
C PHE A 29 -8.73 -6.76 17.02
N LEU A 30 -8.00 -6.60 15.92
CA LEU A 30 -6.55 -6.70 15.90
C LEU A 30 -5.85 -5.48 16.52
N ILE A 31 -6.42 -4.28 16.39
CA ILE A 31 -5.85 -3.05 16.96
C ILE A 31 -5.74 -3.15 18.49
N ASP A 32 -6.78 -3.66 19.13
CA ASP A 32 -6.82 -3.77 20.59
C ASP A 32 -5.95 -4.92 21.14
N ARG A 33 -5.75 -5.98 20.35
CA ARG A 33 -4.95 -7.16 20.75
C ARG A 33 -3.45 -7.03 20.47
N LEU A 34 -3.09 -6.65 19.25
CA LEU A 34 -1.70 -6.61 18.80
C LEU A 34 -1.05 -5.25 19.08
N GLY A 35 -1.87 -4.21 19.24
CA GLY A 35 -1.40 -2.83 19.31
C GLY A 35 -1.10 -2.23 17.93
N ARG A 36 -0.97 -0.91 17.92
CA ARG A 36 -0.96 -0.10 16.68
C ARG A 36 0.33 -0.22 15.87
N ARG A 37 1.49 -0.21 16.54
CA ARG A 37 2.83 -0.26 15.91
C ARG A 37 3.10 -1.56 15.13
N PRO A 38 2.91 -2.77 15.69
CA PRO A 38 3.13 -4.00 14.92
C PRO A 38 2.13 -4.16 13.77
N LEU A 39 0.90 -3.66 13.92
CA LEU A 39 -0.10 -3.71 12.85
C LEU A 39 0.32 -2.88 11.63
N LEU A 40 0.91 -1.70 11.84
CA LEU A 40 1.50 -0.88 10.78
C LEU A 40 2.69 -1.58 10.09
N LEU A 41 3.53 -2.28 10.85
CA LEU A 41 4.68 -3.02 10.30
C LEU A 41 4.24 -4.24 9.49
N ILE A 42 3.24 -4.99 9.96
CA ILE A 42 2.69 -6.15 9.25
C ILE A 42 2.01 -5.70 7.95
N SER A 43 1.21 -4.64 8.00
CA SER A 43 0.54 -4.07 6.83
C SER A 43 1.56 -3.61 5.78
N SER A 44 2.55 -2.82 6.17
CA SER A 44 3.58 -2.31 5.25
C SER A 44 4.45 -3.43 4.64
N THR A 45 4.82 -4.44 5.43
CA THR A 45 5.60 -5.59 4.91
C THR A 45 4.78 -6.45 3.94
N MET A 46 3.49 -6.68 4.21
CA MET A 46 2.62 -7.43 3.30
C MET A 46 2.37 -6.66 1.99
N MET A 47 2.19 -5.34 2.06
CA MET A 47 2.07 -4.49 0.87
C MET A 47 3.36 -4.48 0.05
N ALA A 48 4.53 -4.35 0.69
CA ALA A 48 5.82 -4.40 0.00
C ALA A 48 6.04 -5.73 -0.74
N LEU A 49 5.73 -6.86 -0.07
CA LEU A 49 5.83 -8.19 -0.69
C LEU A 49 4.87 -8.34 -1.88
N SER A 50 3.65 -7.82 -1.75
CA SER A 50 2.64 -7.89 -2.82
C SER A 50 3.03 -7.03 -4.02
N SER A 51 3.60 -5.84 -3.80
CA SER A 51 4.13 -4.98 -4.86
C SER A 51 5.28 -5.64 -5.62
N PHE A 52 6.15 -6.39 -4.92
CA PHE A 52 7.21 -7.17 -5.56
C PHE A 52 6.67 -8.25 -6.49
N ILE A 53 5.68 -9.03 -6.01
CA ILE A 53 5.03 -10.08 -6.80
C ILE A 53 4.30 -9.46 -8.00
N LEU A 54 3.63 -8.32 -7.82
CA LEU A 54 2.93 -7.62 -8.89
C LEU A 54 3.91 -7.17 -9.99
N GLY A 55 5.03 -6.55 -9.62
CA GLY A 55 6.05 -6.11 -10.59
C GLY A 55 6.62 -7.29 -11.39
N HIS A 56 7.00 -8.37 -10.72
CA HIS A 56 7.51 -9.57 -11.37
C HIS A 56 6.47 -10.22 -12.30
N SER A 57 5.21 -10.26 -11.86
CA SER A 57 4.11 -10.85 -12.61
C SER A 57 3.76 -10.07 -13.88
N ILE A 58 3.89 -8.75 -13.85
CA ILE A 58 3.69 -7.88 -15.02
C ILE A 58 4.78 -8.16 -16.08
N ASN A 59 6.04 -8.31 -15.67
CA ASN A 59 7.15 -8.61 -16.59
C ASN A 59 6.98 -9.96 -17.30
N LEU A 60 6.43 -10.97 -16.62
CA LEU A 60 6.14 -12.28 -17.21
C LEU A 60 4.84 -12.31 -18.04
N GLY A 61 4.09 -11.21 -18.09
CA GLY A 61 2.81 -11.13 -18.79
C GLY A 61 1.70 -12.00 -18.17
N LEU A 62 1.83 -12.39 -16.89
CA LEU A 62 0.90 -13.29 -16.22
C LEU A 62 -0.24 -12.50 -15.55
N ALA A 63 -1.43 -12.52 -16.15
CA ALA A 63 -2.57 -11.73 -15.68
C ALA A 63 -3.17 -12.20 -14.34
N ILE A 64 -3.19 -13.51 -14.09
CA ILE A 64 -3.78 -14.12 -12.89
C ILE A 64 -3.00 -13.75 -11.61
N PRO A 65 -1.68 -14.00 -11.51
CA PRO A 65 -0.90 -13.61 -10.34
C PRO A 65 -0.85 -12.09 -10.12
N SER A 66 -0.89 -11.29 -11.18
CA SER A 66 -0.97 -9.82 -11.08
C SER A 66 -2.25 -9.39 -10.37
N SER A 67 -3.38 -9.99 -10.75
CA SER A 67 -4.69 -9.65 -10.15
C SER A 67 -4.75 -10.07 -8.68
N LEU A 68 -4.21 -11.24 -8.33
CA LEU A 68 -4.14 -11.70 -6.95
C LEU A 68 -3.22 -10.82 -6.08
N ALA A 69 -2.09 -10.38 -6.62
CA ALA A 69 -1.16 -9.50 -5.92
C ALA A 69 -1.82 -8.15 -5.57
N ILE A 70 -2.64 -7.59 -6.47
CA ILE A 70 -3.42 -6.36 -6.19
C ILE A 70 -4.42 -6.61 -5.05
N VAL A 71 -5.11 -7.75 -5.04
CA VAL A 71 -6.06 -8.10 -3.97
C VAL A 71 -5.35 -8.20 -2.61
N ILE A 72 -4.20 -8.86 -2.54
CA ILE A 72 -3.44 -8.99 -1.29
C ILE A 72 -2.89 -7.63 -0.84
N PHE A 73 -2.44 -6.80 -1.79
CA PHE A 73 -2.02 -5.43 -1.50
C PHE A 73 -3.14 -4.61 -0.86
N VAL A 74 -4.35 -4.65 -1.44
CA VAL A 74 -5.53 -3.94 -0.93
C VAL A 74 -5.96 -4.48 0.44
N ALA A 75 -5.94 -5.81 0.63
CA ALA A 75 -6.21 -6.43 1.92
C ALA A 75 -5.21 -5.96 2.99
N GLY A 76 -3.93 -5.87 2.65
CA GLY A 76 -2.89 -5.39 3.56
C GLY A 76 -3.02 -3.93 3.92
N PHE A 77 -3.42 -3.09 2.97
CA PHE A 77 -3.74 -1.71 3.24
C PHE A 77 -4.90 -1.57 4.23
N SER A 78 -6.01 -2.29 4.00
CA SER A 78 -7.18 -2.29 4.89
C SER A 78 -6.84 -2.72 6.30
N LEU A 79 -5.87 -3.63 6.48
CA LEU A 79 -5.54 -4.16 7.80
C LEU A 79 -4.85 -3.18 8.74
N GLY A 80 -4.09 -2.22 8.22
CA GLY A 80 -3.23 -1.35 9.04
C GLY A 80 -3.24 0.10 8.61
N LEU A 81 -2.66 0.40 7.44
CA LEU A 81 -2.52 1.79 6.96
C LEU A 81 -3.85 2.49 6.70
N GLY A 82 -4.95 1.75 6.50
CA GLY A 82 -6.30 2.29 6.44
C GLY A 82 -6.74 2.88 7.79
N PRO A 83 -7.03 2.07 8.82
CA PRO A 83 -7.63 2.55 10.07
C PRO A 83 -6.64 3.11 11.10
N VAL A 84 -5.41 2.59 11.17
CA VAL A 84 -4.49 2.87 12.28
C VAL A 84 -4.08 4.35 12.39
N PRO A 85 -3.76 5.07 11.29
CA PRO A 85 -3.41 6.49 11.36
C PRO A 85 -4.54 7.37 11.92
N PHE A 86 -5.80 7.00 11.70
CA PHE A 86 -6.95 7.74 12.22
C PHE A 86 -7.16 7.50 13.72
N VAL A 87 -6.89 6.29 14.20
CA VAL A 87 -7.03 5.93 15.63
C VAL A 87 -5.86 6.48 16.45
N ILE A 88 -4.64 6.38 15.95
CA ILE A 88 -3.44 6.81 16.70
C ILE A 88 -3.37 8.32 16.89
N LEU A 89 -4.01 9.10 16.01
CA LEU A 89 -4.03 10.55 16.09
C LEU A 89 -4.59 11.05 17.43
N SER A 90 -5.71 10.48 17.89
CA SER A 90 -6.30 10.83 19.19
C SER A 90 -5.51 10.32 20.39
N GLU A 91 -4.61 9.34 20.20
CA GLU A 91 -3.77 8.81 21.27
C GLU A 91 -2.48 9.60 21.46
N VAL A 92 -1.97 10.23 20.40
CA VAL A 92 -0.65 10.90 20.40
C VAL A 92 -0.78 12.42 20.56
N VAL A 93 -1.88 13.01 20.09
CA VAL A 93 -2.07 14.47 20.10
C VAL A 93 -2.87 14.89 21.33
N PRO A 94 -2.50 15.98 22.03
CA PRO A 94 -3.27 16.49 23.14
C PRO A 94 -4.67 16.94 22.70
N ASN A 95 -5.69 16.72 23.54
CA ASN A 95 -7.12 16.92 23.22
C ASN A 95 -7.46 18.28 22.60
N HIS A 96 -6.78 19.35 22.99
CA HIS A 96 -7.03 20.69 22.45
C HIS A 96 -6.55 20.88 21.00
N ALA A 97 -5.63 20.05 20.51
CA ALA A 97 -5.01 20.17 19.19
C ALA A 97 -5.46 19.08 18.20
N ILE A 98 -6.22 18.06 18.63
CA ILE A 98 -6.63 16.92 17.79
C ILE A 98 -7.31 17.38 16.50
N SER A 99 -8.23 18.35 16.57
CA SER A 99 -8.97 18.84 15.40
C SER A 99 -8.07 19.57 14.39
N SER A 100 -7.11 20.36 14.89
CA SER A 100 -6.16 21.11 14.04
C SER A 100 -5.17 20.17 13.37
N VAL A 101 -4.60 19.21 14.10
CA VAL A 101 -3.66 18.24 13.53
C VAL A 101 -4.39 17.27 12.60
N GLY A 102 -5.61 16.85 12.93
CA GLY A 102 -6.41 15.96 12.09
C GLY A 102 -6.78 16.56 10.74
N SER A 103 -7.22 17.82 10.71
CA SER A 103 -7.54 18.51 9.46
C SER A 103 -6.31 18.72 8.58
N LEU A 104 -5.15 19.08 9.15
CA LEU A 104 -3.88 19.15 8.43
C LEU A 104 -3.46 17.78 7.88
N GLY A 105 -3.57 16.71 8.69
CA GLY A 105 -3.24 15.35 8.25
C GLY A 105 -4.11 14.89 7.08
N LEU A 106 -5.42 15.16 7.13
CA LEU A 106 -6.33 14.89 6.02
C LEU A 106 -6.00 15.74 4.78
N ALA A 107 -5.68 17.03 4.94
CA ALA A 107 -5.29 17.88 3.83
C ALA A 107 -4.03 17.33 3.12
N VAL A 108 -3.01 16.91 3.89
CA VAL A 108 -1.80 16.27 3.34
C VAL A 108 -2.13 14.94 2.66
N ASN A 109 -3.05 14.14 3.21
CA ASN A 109 -3.48 12.89 2.60
C ASN A 109 -4.16 13.11 1.24
N TRP A 110 -5.11 14.05 1.16
CA TRP A 110 -5.78 14.40 -0.09
C TRP A 110 -4.83 15.02 -1.10
N ALA A 111 -3.94 15.91 -0.67
CA ALA A 111 -2.90 16.48 -1.54
C ALA A 111 -1.97 15.40 -2.11
N SER A 112 -1.56 14.43 -1.28
CA SER A 112 -0.72 13.31 -1.71
C SER A 112 -1.45 12.43 -2.74
N ASN A 113 -2.73 12.12 -2.50
CA ASN A 113 -3.55 11.37 -3.47
C ASN A 113 -3.66 12.10 -4.81
N PHE A 114 -3.85 13.42 -4.79
CA PHE A 114 -3.92 14.24 -6.01
C PHE A 114 -2.59 14.22 -6.79
N ILE A 115 -1.46 14.39 -6.08
CA ILE A 115 -0.12 14.34 -6.69
C ILE A 115 0.11 12.97 -7.33
N VAL A 116 -0.19 11.88 -6.63
CA VAL A 116 -0.04 10.52 -7.17
C VAL A 116 -0.93 10.32 -8.40
N GLY A 117 -2.18 10.79 -8.36
CA GLY A 117 -3.11 10.72 -9.50
C GLY A 117 -2.60 11.45 -10.74
N LEU A 118 -1.97 12.62 -10.57
CA LEU A 118 -1.38 13.40 -11.67
C LEU A 118 -0.09 12.77 -12.21
N MET A 119 0.78 12.28 -11.32
CA MET A 119 2.11 11.79 -11.68
C MET A 119 2.12 10.35 -12.21
N PHE A 120 1.08 9.56 -11.92
CA PHE A 120 1.03 8.14 -12.29
C PHE A 120 1.15 7.89 -13.79
N LEU A 121 0.34 8.56 -14.63
CA LEU A 121 0.35 8.34 -16.08
C LEU A 121 1.67 8.80 -16.74
N PRO A 122 2.20 10.01 -16.45
CA PRO A 122 3.51 10.43 -16.95
C PRO A 122 4.63 9.46 -16.55
N LEU A 123 4.68 9.06 -15.28
CA LEU A 123 5.71 8.14 -14.79
C LEU A 123 5.61 6.76 -15.45
N ARG A 124 4.41 6.22 -15.58
CA ARG A 124 4.18 4.92 -16.24
C ARG A 124 4.64 4.97 -17.70
N ASN A 125 4.29 6.02 -18.44
CA ASN A 125 4.66 6.14 -19.85
C ASN A 125 6.18 6.33 -20.01
N TRP A 126 6.81 7.09 -19.10
CA TRP A 126 8.26 7.24 -19.07
C TRP A 126 8.97 5.92 -18.77
N LEU A 127 8.50 5.16 -17.78
CA LEU A 127 9.04 3.84 -17.45
C LEU A 127 8.88 2.85 -18.62
N ASN A 128 7.73 2.84 -19.28
CA ASN A 128 7.49 1.98 -20.45
C ASN A 128 8.46 2.24 -21.61
N ASN A 129 8.95 3.48 -21.76
CA ASN A 129 9.95 3.81 -22.78
C ASN A 129 11.37 3.33 -22.41
N ILE A 130 11.62 3.05 -21.13
CA ILE A 130 12.92 2.57 -20.61
C ILE A 130 12.90 1.04 -20.51
N ASP A 131 11.75 0.43 -20.21
CA ASP A 131 11.55 -1.02 -20.00
C ASP A 131 11.62 -1.86 -21.29
N GLY A 132 12.42 -1.45 -22.28
CA GLY A 132 12.77 -2.29 -23.43
C GLY A 132 13.38 -3.65 -23.06
N ASP A 133 13.83 -3.85 -21.81
CA ASP A 133 14.42 -5.11 -21.30
C ASP A 133 13.99 -5.53 -19.87
N GLY A 134 12.97 -4.90 -19.25
CA GLY A 134 12.34 -5.43 -18.01
C GLY A 134 13.15 -5.40 -16.70
N ASP A 135 14.36 -4.84 -16.68
CA ASP A 135 15.27 -4.84 -15.51
C ASP A 135 15.03 -3.71 -14.48
N VAL A 136 14.32 -2.65 -14.85
CA VAL A 136 14.28 -1.39 -14.06
C VAL A 136 13.42 -1.50 -12.80
N ILE A 137 12.34 -2.29 -12.86
CA ILE A 137 11.45 -2.55 -11.72
C ILE A 137 12.15 -3.39 -10.64
N ILE A 138 13.00 -4.34 -11.03
CA ILE A 138 13.81 -5.17 -10.10
C ILE A 138 14.85 -4.30 -9.37
N LEU A 139 15.47 -3.35 -10.08
CA LEU A 139 16.45 -2.42 -9.53
C LEU A 139 15.82 -1.43 -8.52
N LEU A 140 14.63 -0.92 -8.79
CA LEU A 140 13.88 -0.04 -7.88
C LEU A 140 13.41 -0.79 -6.61
N LEU A 141 13.00 -2.06 -6.73
CA LEU A 141 12.57 -2.89 -5.61
C LEU A 141 13.72 -3.34 -4.69
N LEU A 142 14.93 -3.51 -5.22
CA LEU A 142 16.13 -3.79 -4.43
C LEU A 142 16.45 -2.62 -3.47
N VAL A 143 16.23 -1.38 -3.91
CA VAL A 143 16.44 -0.16 -3.12
C VAL A 143 15.42 -0.01 -1.98
N GLU A 144 14.16 -0.37 -2.21
CA GLU A 144 13.13 -0.37 -1.15
C GLU A 144 13.32 -1.53 -0.14
N GLY A 145 13.69 -2.72 -0.62
CA GLY A 145 14.06 -3.86 0.22
C GLY A 145 15.24 -3.56 1.14
N LEU A 146 16.28 -2.89 0.63
CA LEU A 146 17.42 -2.42 1.43
C LEU A 146 17.01 -1.42 2.51
N LYS A 147 16.10 -0.48 2.24
CA LYS A 147 15.63 0.49 3.25
C LYS A 147 14.87 -0.17 4.40
N SER A 148 14.00 -1.14 4.11
CA SER A 148 13.25 -1.86 5.15
C SER A 148 14.15 -2.72 6.05
N PHE A 149 15.24 -3.27 5.50
CA PHE A 149 16.25 -4.00 6.27
C PHE A 149 17.11 -3.07 7.15
N GLN A 150 17.41 -1.85 6.68
CA GLN A 150 18.20 -0.87 7.45
C GLN A 150 17.44 -0.28 8.64
N LEU A 151 16.10 -0.25 8.64
CA LEU A 151 15.30 0.21 9.78
C LEU A 151 15.19 -0.81 10.92
N LYS A 152 15.64 -2.06 10.70
CA LYS A 152 15.76 -3.10 11.75
C LYS A 152 17.15 -3.08 12.40
N LYS A 153 17.73 -1.91 12.68
CA LYS A 153 18.80 -1.85 13.69
C LYS A 153 18.14 -1.95 15.07
N PRO A 154 18.49 -2.95 15.90
CA PRO A 154 17.97 -3.02 17.25
C PRO A 154 18.48 -1.81 18.02
N GLN A 155 17.57 -0.98 18.54
CA GLN A 155 17.92 -0.07 19.62
C GLN A 155 18.33 -0.94 20.83
N LYS A 156 19.62 -1.24 20.91
CA LYS A 156 20.22 -1.71 22.16
C LYS A 156 20.19 -0.52 23.11
N LYS A 157 19.32 -0.61 24.10
CA LYS A 157 19.46 0.11 25.36
C LYS A 157 20.88 -0.13 25.88
N CYS A 158 21.66 0.94 25.99
CA CYS A 158 22.79 0.99 26.90
C CYS A 158 22.46 2.09 27.92
N VAL A 159 22.28 1.61 29.16
CA VAL A 159 22.34 2.26 30.48
C VAL A 159 22.21 3.77 30.52
#